data_AF-A0A5C6BPJ4-F1
#
_entry.id   AF-A0A5C6BPJ4-F1
#
_cell.length_a   1.000
_cell.length_b   1.000
_cell.length_c   1.000
_cell.angle_alpha   90.00
_cell.angle_beta   90.00
_cell.angle_gamma   90.00
#
_symmetry.space_group_name_H-M   'P 1'
#
loop_
_entity.id
_entity.type
_entity.pdbx_description
1 polymer ?
#
loop_
_entity_poly.entity_id
_entity_poly.type
_entity_poly.pdbx_seq_one_letter_code
_entity_poly.pdbx_strand_id
1 'polypeptide(L)'
;MQNRSTLNRFALPAVLITVIGCAGLGKSPMRYLGNSTEVADLETPDGFKVSPSELRDIIFARDGAKIFIDDYYADENNYYVRNGFPFRGSRSSAKKHGRMINGQTGEIYNQTTETWEPDPREQTNTPLATGH
;
A
#
# COMPACT_ATOMS: atom_id res chain seq x y z
N MET A 1 58.37 -27.34 53.81
CA MET A 1 56.91 -27.18 53.64
C MET A 1 56.68 -26.78 52.18
N GLN A 2 56.29 -27.70 51.29
CA GLN A 2 54.88 -27.95 50.90
C GLN A 2 54.14 -26.62 50.66
N ASN A 3 53.55 -26.29 49.51
CA ASN A 3 52.84 -27.15 48.57
C ASN A 3 52.66 -26.47 47.20
N ARG A 4 52.48 -27.33 46.19
CA ARG A 4 52.06 -27.05 44.81
C ARG A 4 50.66 -26.43 44.75
N SER A 5 50.33 -25.74 43.66
CA SER A 5 49.18 -26.01 42.77
C SER A 5 48.91 -24.77 41.88
N THR A 6 49.25 -24.78 40.58
CA THR A 6 48.50 -25.33 39.43
C THR A 6 47.08 -24.78 39.20
N LEU A 7 46.81 -24.51 37.91
CA LEU A 7 45.51 -24.44 37.23
C LEU A 7 44.69 -23.14 37.34
N ASN A 8 44.67 -22.31 36.29
CA ASN A 8 43.75 -22.42 35.15
C ASN A 8 44.10 -21.35 34.10
N ARG A 9 44.51 -21.68 32.87
CA ARG A 9 43.75 -22.26 31.75
C ARG A 9 42.62 -21.37 31.23
N PHE A 10 42.87 -20.85 30.02
CA PHE A 10 41.93 -20.50 28.95
C PHE A 10 40.84 -19.47 29.24
N ALA A 11 40.91 -18.32 28.54
CA ALA A 11 39.90 -17.93 27.55
C ALA A 11 40.12 -16.46 27.15
N LEU A 12 40.70 -16.23 25.97
CA LEU A 12 40.21 -15.13 25.14
C LEU A 12 38.78 -15.50 24.72
N PRO A 13 37.87 -14.52 24.67
CA PRO A 13 37.33 -14.26 23.35
C PRO A 13 37.23 -12.77 23.01
N ALA A 14 37.44 -12.52 21.73
CA ALA A 14 37.19 -11.30 21.02
C ALA A 14 35.84 -10.66 21.41
N VAL A 15 35.88 -9.40 21.86
CA VAL A 15 34.70 -8.55 21.74
C VAL A 15 34.68 -8.03 20.31
N LEU A 16 34.11 -8.88 19.46
CA LEU A 16 33.52 -8.53 18.19
C LEU A 16 32.54 -7.38 18.45
N ILE A 17 32.91 -6.15 18.09
CA ILE A 17 31.91 -5.08 17.99
C ILE A 17 31.07 -5.45 16.78
N THR A 18 29.95 -6.10 17.06
CA THR A 18 28.87 -6.35 16.13
C THR A 18 28.48 -5.00 15.54
N VAL A 19 28.72 -4.83 14.24
CA VAL A 19 28.04 -3.82 13.44
C VAL A 19 26.55 -4.11 13.61
N ILE A 20 25.89 -3.32 14.46
CA ILE A 20 24.45 -3.37 14.65
C ILE A 20 23.84 -3.15 13.27
N GLY A 21 23.10 -4.15 12.84
CA GLY A 21 22.76 -4.35 11.46
C GLY A 21 22.02 -3.17 10.83
N CYS A 22 22.24 -3.04 9.52
CA CYS A 22 21.20 -2.57 8.63
C CYS A 22 20.02 -3.55 8.71
N ALA A 23 19.22 -3.44 9.76
CA ALA A 23 17.89 -4.03 9.79
C ALA A 23 17.05 -3.30 8.75
N GLY A 24 16.56 -4.09 7.78
CA GLY A 24 15.71 -3.75 6.65
C GLY A 24 15.09 -2.34 6.61
N LEU A 25 15.40 -1.67 5.51
CA LEU A 25 14.64 -0.60 4.86
C LEU A 25 13.21 -0.49 5.40
N GLY A 26 12.96 0.61 6.12
CA GLY A 26 11.61 0.97 6.56
C GLY A 26 10.69 1.07 5.35
N LYS A 27 9.67 0.20 5.31
CA LYS A 27 8.50 0.44 4.45
C LYS A 27 7.93 1.78 4.87
N SER A 28 7.95 2.77 3.99
CA SER A 28 7.33 4.07 4.25
C SER A 28 5.91 3.86 4.77
N PRO A 29 5.52 4.50 5.89
CA PRO A 29 4.20 4.26 6.43
C PRO A 29 3.14 4.74 5.43
N MET A 30 2.15 3.88 5.16
CA MET A 30 0.97 4.21 4.36
C MET A 30 0.42 5.59 4.75
N ARG A 31 0.36 6.48 3.76
CA ARG A 31 -0.01 7.89 3.94
C ARG A 31 -1.44 8.13 3.46
N TYR A 32 -2.17 8.98 4.18
CA TYR A 32 -3.46 9.51 3.72
C TYR A 32 -3.19 10.64 2.72
N LEU A 33 -3.87 10.60 1.58
CA LEU A 33 -3.73 11.60 0.53
C LEU A 33 -4.83 12.65 0.62
N GLY A 34 -6.04 12.23 0.98
CA GLY A 34 -7.23 13.06 0.89
C GLY A 34 -8.44 12.20 0.53
N ASN A 35 -9.51 12.86 0.09
CA ASN A 35 -10.75 12.18 -0.26
C ASN A 35 -11.30 12.61 -1.64
N SER A 36 -12.30 11.88 -2.12
CA SER A 36 -12.83 12.07 -3.48
C SER A 36 -13.47 13.43 -3.75
N THR A 37 -13.78 14.25 -2.73
CA THR A 37 -14.33 15.61 -2.94
C THR A 37 -13.29 16.66 -3.27
N GLU A 38 -12.02 16.41 -2.92
CA GLU A 38 -10.88 17.35 -3.07
C GLU A 38 -9.88 16.88 -4.12
N VAL A 39 -10.27 15.91 -4.95
CA VAL A 39 -9.37 15.16 -5.85
C VAL A 39 -8.54 16.05 -6.79
N ALA A 40 -9.09 17.18 -7.24
CA ALA A 40 -8.42 18.09 -8.16
C ALA A 40 -7.21 18.79 -7.53
N ASP A 41 -7.19 18.89 -6.20
CA ASP A 41 -6.16 19.56 -5.43
C ASP A 41 -5.17 18.56 -4.79
N LEU A 42 -5.37 17.25 -5.00
CA LEU A 42 -4.51 16.21 -4.43
C LEU A 42 -3.23 16.02 -5.25
N GLU A 43 -2.09 16.02 -4.57
CA GLU A 43 -0.80 15.75 -5.19
C GLU A 43 -0.63 14.27 -5.55
N THR A 44 -0.14 14.01 -6.76
CA THR A 44 0.29 12.68 -7.19
C THR A 44 1.49 12.23 -6.34
N PRO A 45 1.45 11.04 -5.72
CA PRO A 45 2.60 10.52 -5.00
C PRO A 45 3.84 10.35 -5.86
N ASP A 46 5.01 10.59 -5.27
CA ASP A 46 6.28 10.41 -5.96
C ASP A 46 6.39 8.99 -6.53
N GLY A 47 6.80 8.92 -7.79
CA GLY A 47 6.94 7.67 -8.52
C GLY A 47 5.64 7.14 -9.11
N PHE A 48 4.45 7.60 -8.71
CA PHE A 48 3.19 7.16 -9.30
C PHE A 48 2.98 7.78 -10.69
N LYS A 49 2.36 7.02 -11.60
CA LYS A 49 1.95 7.50 -12.93
C LYS A 49 0.48 7.87 -12.98
N VAL A 50 -0.35 7.15 -12.22
CA VAL A 50 -1.78 7.42 -12.07
C VAL A 50 -1.94 8.54 -11.05
N SER A 51 -2.49 9.67 -11.47
CA SER A 51 -2.84 10.78 -10.58
C SER A 51 -4.09 10.48 -9.73
N PRO A 52 -4.33 11.22 -8.64
CA PRO A 52 -5.58 11.09 -7.86
C PRO A 52 -6.85 11.34 -8.69
N SER A 53 -6.81 12.24 -9.69
CA SER A 53 -7.94 12.45 -10.60
C SER A 53 -8.21 11.22 -11.47
N GLU A 54 -7.16 10.62 -12.03
CA GLU A 54 -7.29 9.38 -12.80
C GLU A 54 -7.72 8.20 -11.93
N LEU A 55 -7.25 8.14 -10.68
CA LEU A 55 -7.70 7.16 -9.69
C LEU A 55 -9.22 7.25 -9.49
N ARG A 56 -9.77 8.46 -9.37
CA ARG A 56 -11.22 8.67 -9.31
C ARG A 56 -11.90 8.16 -10.58
N ASP A 57 -11.34 8.41 -11.76
CA ASP A 57 -11.91 7.94 -13.02
C ASP A 57 -11.89 6.40 -13.13
N ILE A 58 -10.83 5.74 -12.65
CA ILE A 58 -10.74 4.27 -12.54
C ILE A 58 -11.87 3.72 -11.65
N ILE A 59 -12.04 4.32 -10.46
CA ILE A 59 -13.11 3.92 -9.54
C ILE A 59 -14.48 4.11 -10.19
N PHE A 60 -14.68 5.24 -10.87
CA PHE A 60 -15.93 5.53 -11.57
C PHE A 60 -16.20 4.55 -12.72
N ALA A 61 -15.19 4.22 -13.53
CA ALA A 61 -15.33 3.25 -14.61
C ALA A 61 -15.68 1.85 -14.09
N ARG A 62 -15.15 1.46 -12.92
CA ARG A 62 -15.43 0.15 -12.32
C ARG A 62 -16.78 0.08 -11.60
N ASP A 63 -17.05 1.07 -10.76
CA ASP A 63 -18.16 1.01 -9.80
C ASP A 63 -19.34 1.90 -10.19
N GLY A 64 -19.19 2.72 -11.24
CA GLY A 64 -20.16 3.74 -11.64
C GLY A 64 -20.14 4.97 -10.72
N ALA A 65 -21.13 5.83 -10.92
CA ALA A 65 -21.34 7.00 -10.07
C ALA A 65 -21.68 6.57 -8.63
N LYS A 66 -20.91 7.03 -7.65
CA LYS A 66 -21.16 6.78 -6.22
C LYS A 66 -21.67 8.04 -5.53
N ILE A 67 -22.52 7.81 -4.53
CA ILE A 67 -23.05 8.86 -3.63
C ILE A 67 -22.10 9.10 -2.43
N PHE A 68 -21.16 8.19 -2.20
CA PHE A 68 -20.31 8.17 -1.03
C PHE A 68 -18.92 8.75 -1.30
N ILE A 69 -18.30 9.30 -0.24
CA ILE A 69 -16.92 9.81 -0.27
C ILE A 69 -15.96 8.62 -0.15
N ASP A 70 -14.93 8.60 -1.00
CA ASP A 70 -13.84 7.63 -0.92
C ASP A 70 -12.60 8.32 -0.33
N ASP A 71 -12.02 7.71 0.72
CA ASP A 71 -10.75 8.11 1.31
C ASP A 71 -9.60 7.43 0.55
N TYR A 72 -8.61 8.22 0.12
CA TYR A 72 -7.46 7.76 -0.63
C TYR A 72 -6.21 7.69 0.25
N TYR A 73 -5.52 6.55 0.17
CA TYR A 73 -4.25 6.32 0.83
C TYR A 73 -3.25 5.79 -0.19
N ALA A 74 -1.96 6.00 0.05
CA ALA A 74 -0.89 5.43 -0.76
C ALA A 74 0.16 4.74 0.11
N ASP A 75 0.65 3.61 -0.37
CA ASP A 75 1.78 2.87 0.19
C ASP A 75 2.54 2.18 -0.94
N GLU A 76 3.87 2.22 -0.88
CA GLU A 76 4.77 1.70 -1.93
C GLU A 76 4.36 2.19 -3.33
N ASN A 77 3.77 1.33 -4.16
CA ASN A 77 3.31 1.64 -5.52
C ASN A 77 1.79 1.52 -5.68
N ASN A 78 1.03 1.51 -4.58
CA ASN A 78 -0.39 1.21 -4.61
C ASN A 78 -1.21 2.28 -3.91
N TYR A 79 -2.34 2.61 -4.52
CA TYR A 79 -3.44 3.26 -3.86
C TYR A 79 -4.27 2.25 -3.09
N TYR A 80 -4.79 2.68 -1.95
CA TYR A 80 -5.80 1.97 -1.19
C TYR A 80 -6.99 2.90 -1.00
N VAL A 81 -8.13 2.47 -1.51
CA VAL A 81 -9.35 3.28 -1.56
C VAL A 81 -10.36 2.66 -0.64
N ARG A 82 -10.83 3.44 0.35
CA ARG A 82 -11.84 2.98 1.29
C ARG A 82 -13.05 3.91 1.23
N ASN A 83 -14.24 3.32 1.15
CA ASN A 83 -15.46 4.10 1.27
C ASN A 83 -15.63 4.62 2.71
N GLY A 84 -15.86 5.92 2.85
CA GLY A 84 -15.86 6.64 4.13
C GLY A 84 -17.14 6.52 4.97
N PHE A 85 -18.15 5.75 4.53
CA PHE A 85 -19.43 5.63 5.25
C PHE A 85 -19.47 4.41 6.18
N PRO A 86 -19.88 4.52 7.47
CA PRO A 86 -20.20 5.73 8.26
C PRO A 86 -19.03 6.27 9.12
N PHE A 87 -17.81 5.75 8.98
CA PHE A 87 -16.65 6.21 9.75
C PHE A 87 -15.44 6.40 8.84
N ARG A 88 -14.70 7.50 9.05
CA ARG A 88 -13.42 7.77 8.39
C ARG A 88 -12.54 6.53 8.39
N GLY A 89 -11.92 6.27 7.25
CA GLY A 89 -10.96 5.21 7.08
C GLY A 89 -9.84 5.27 8.13
N SER A 90 -9.46 4.15 8.75
CA SER A 90 -8.11 4.03 9.29
C SER A 90 -7.21 3.45 8.20
N ARG A 91 -5.94 3.87 8.15
CA ARG A 91 -4.92 3.30 7.24
C ARG A 91 -4.92 1.77 7.24
N SER A 92 -5.00 1.17 8.43
CA SER A 92 -4.99 -0.28 8.59
C SER A 92 -6.22 -0.94 7.97
N SER A 93 -7.39 -0.30 8.10
CA SER A 93 -8.61 -0.80 7.48
C SER A 93 -8.61 -0.58 5.98
N ALA A 94 -8.08 0.52 5.46
CA ALA A 94 -7.89 0.72 4.02
C ALA A 94 -6.97 -0.33 3.42
N LYS A 95 -5.87 -0.70 4.10
CA LYS A 95 -4.97 -1.77 3.65
C LYS A 95 -5.61 -3.16 3.63
N LYS A 96 -6.50 -3.44 4.59
CA LYS A 96 -7.12 -4.76 4.75
C LYS A 96 -8.41 -4.94 3.96
N HIS A 97 -9.22 -3.89 3.86
CA HIS A 97 -10.59 -3.93 3.35
C HIS A 97 -10.85 -2.91 2.24
N GLY A 98 -9.92 -2.01 1.99
CA GLY A 98 -10.00 -1.09 0.87
C GLY A 98 -9.67 -1.79 -0.45
N ARG A 99 -10.08 -1.16 -1.53
CA ARG A 99 -9.69 -1.54 -2.89
C ARG A 99 -8.24 -1.14 -3.10
N MET A 100 -7.42 -2.07 -3.58
CA MET A 100 -6.03 -1.81 -3.91
C MET A 100 -5.91 -1.59 -5.42
N ILE A 101 -5.31 -0.46 -5.80
CA ILE A 101 -5.16 -0.05 -7.21
C ILE A 101 -3.68 0.26 -7.44
N ASN A 102 -3.11 -0.28 -8.51
CA ASN A 102 -1.71 -0.08 -8.85
C ASN A 102 -1.50 1.36 -9.34
N GLY A 103 -0.63 2.10 -8.67
CA GLY A 103 -0.32 3.50 -8.99
C GLY A 103 0.50 3.70 -10.26
N GLN A 104 1.04 2.63 -10.85
CA GLN A 104 1.75 2.65 -12.13
C GLN A 104 0.84 2.34 -13.32
N THR A 105 -0.10 1.41 -13.14
CA THR A 105 -0.85 0.79 -14.25
C THR A 105 -2.34 1.04 -14.21
N GLY A 106 -2.90 1.47 -13.07
CA GLY A 106 -4.35 1.60 -12.89
C GLY A 106 -5.09 0.27 -12.71
N GLU A 107 -4.36 -0.85 -12.72
CA GLU A 107 -4.92 -2.18 -12.47
C GLU A 107 -5.52 -2.27 -11.06
N ILE A 108 -6.57 -3.06 -10.92
CA ILE A 108 -7.29 -3.26 -9.66
C ILE A 108 -7.00 -4.66 -9.15
N TYR A 109 -6.54 -4.78 -7.91
CA TYR A 109 -6.30 -6.09 -7.30
C TYR A 109 -7.63 -6.73 -6.88
N ASN A 110 -7.92 -7.91 -7.43
CA ASN A 110 -9.05 -8.75 -7.03
C ASN A 110 -8.61 -9.68 -5.89
N GLN A 111 -9.15 -9.44 -4.69
CA GLN A 111 -8.81 -10.23 -3.50
C GLN A 111 -9.36 -11.66 -3.54
N THR A 112 -10.41 -11.92 -4.32
CA THR A 112 -11.01 -13.26 -4.44
C THR A 112 -10.19 -14.17 -5.34
N THR A 113 -9.67 -13.63 -6.44
CA THR A 113 -8.85 -14.39 -7.40
C THR A 113 -7.35 -14.24 -7.18
N GLU A 114 -6.94 -13.30 -6.33
CA GLU A 114 -5.55 -12.93 -6.06
C GLU A 114 -4.79 -12.48 -7.32
N THR A 115 -5.49 -11.80 -8.23
CA THR A 115 -4.95 -11.32 -9.50
C THR A 115 -5.17 -9.83 -9.71
N TRP A 116 -4.31 -9.21 -10.50
CA TRP A 116 -4.53 -7.86 -11.03
C TRP A 116 -5.49 -7.91 -12.21
N GLU A 117 -6.55 -7.13 -12.14
CA GLU A 117 -7.49 -6.89 -13.23
C GLU A 117 -7.08 -5.63 -13.99
N PRO A 118 -7.20 -5.62 -15.33
CA PRO A 118 -6.77 -4.48 -16.15
C PRO A 118 -7.52 -3.20 -15.80
N ASP A 119 -6.92 -2.03 -16.11
CA ASP A 119 -7.56 -0.73 -15.89
C ASP A 119 -8.95 -0.70 -16.58
N PRO A 120 -10.05 -0.49 -15.83
CA PRO A 120 -11.41 -0.52 -16.37
C PRO A 120 -11.68 0.55 -17.43
N ARG A 121 -10.90 1.64 -17.47
CA ARG A 121 -11.04 2.71 -18.48
C ARG A 121 -10.63 2.21 -19.87
N GLU A 122 -9.69 1.27 -19.92
CA GLU A 122 -9.16 0.68 -21.16
C GLU A 122 -10.04 -0.46 -21.70
N GLN A 123 -11.01 -0.94 -20.92
CA GLN A 123 -11.88 -2.07 -21.28
C GLN A 123 -13.12 -1.68 -22.10
N THR A 124 -13.14 -0.46 -22.67
CA THR A 124 -14.28 0.17 -23.37
C THR A 124 -14.75 -0.52 -24.67
N ASN A 125 -14.27 -1.73 -24.98
CA ASN A 125 -14.77 -2.57 -26.09
C ASN A 125 -15.78 -3.66 -25.66
N THR A 126 -16.24 -3.67 -24.41
CA THR A 126 -17.42 -4.48 -24.08
C THR A 126 -18.67 -3.65 -24.35
N PRO A 127 -19.57 -4.05 -25.26
CA PRO A 127 -20.81 -3.32 -25.51
C PRO A 127 -21.54 -3.14 -24.18
N LEU A 128 -21.87 -1.90 -23.83
CA LEU A 128 -22.96 -1.63 -22.91
C LEU A 128 -24.14 -2.46 -23.40
N ALA A 129 -24.62 -3.39 -22.59
CA ALA A 129 -25.84 -4.12 -22.89
C ALA A 129 -26.97 -3.09 -23.06
N THR A 130 -27.21 -2.68 -24.30
CA THR A 130 -28.40 -1.94 -24.69
C THR A 130 -29.57 -2.87 -24.46
N GLY A 131 -30.35 -2.52 -23.44
CA GLY A 131 -31.78 -2.76 -23.23
C GLY A 131 -32.44 -4.01 -23.81
N HIS A 132 -33.15 -4.72 -22.93
CA HIS A 132 -34.53 -5.12 -23.20
C HIS A 132 -35.37 -4.95 -21.93
#